data_AF-A0A3C1G9F4-F1
#
_entry.id   AF-A0A3C1G9F4-F1
#
_cell.length_a   1.000
_cell.length_b   1.000
_cell.length_c   1.000
_cell.angle_alpha   90.00
_cell.angle_beta   90.00
_cell.angle_gamma   90.00
#
_symmetry.space_group_name_H-M   'P 1'
#
loop_
_entity.id
_entity.type
_entity.pdbx_description
1 polymer ?
#
loop_
_entity_poly.entity_id
_entity_poly.type
_entity_poly.pdbx_seq_one_letter_code
_entity_poly.pdbx_strand_id
1 'polypeptide(L)'
;MSTSVDGLPDERHPSEAAQRQVLDTAIGKGKGLGVDADIARLIIAPMAWVPLQDGPGDGRPLRDALVRLAPTLDLVPVILRLMAERGAEYRDGDATTEKAAAAKRQAVGQQVDREKGRVATLQEVIAEAEERDQLAPAPTAEEVAAARAIEAADVDWRRFDRETKAHATATQARSAAVVARDSWRARKAAMPVRPADNADGVAVATAARTAAKEKAGTAATALEQRRAEKRAAERKLEDARKVLDSATVEARTAHVRAANREASARAKVEALPAGDAHACCGEPGCAHAAHLRADAAEALAVAEQLRADAAEALETALAGEPARTAARLAPIQATLAQASEAVGAAVSAHAAANRGAAAADEAWTAAVALGTDAAAWDQALRALGTEPAVPAEQPAPKAATGSRPSPADVATAADTLTRAQEATGASAQREGDLETHRENLAAARVGLAQVEAAYERLSALVAACRAAPSEAMRGWVATLARDGVTIELVGDGGARVLVDGRPLRLASRGRKVAADLSLRAALRVADGRTWLPLFVDDAGAWSGAWPDVPGPTIRLYTAPGEMTVSTL
;
A
#
# COMPACT_ATOMS: atom_id res chain seq x y z
N MET A 1 -40.40 -17.08 73.08
CA MET A 1 -40.22 -15.81 73.79
C MET A 1 -38.85 -15.27 73.41
N SER A 2 -38.80 -14.45 72.35
CA SER A 2 -37.59 -13.81 71.86
C SER A 2 -37.85 -12.31 71.95
N THR A 3 -37.13 -11.63 72.83
CA THR A 3 -37.17 -10.17 72.97
C THR A 3 -36.26 -9.57 71.92
N SER A 4 -36.89 -8.93 70.94
CA SER A 4 -36.30 -7.96 70.02
C SER A 4 -35.65 -6.83 70.83
N VAL A 5 -34.35 -6.61 70.63
CA VAL A 5 -33.64 -5.42 71.11
C VAL A 5 -33.65 -4.39 69.99
N ASP A 6 -34.22 -3.23 70.31
CA ASP A 6 -34.37 -2.07 69.47
C ASP A 6 -33.03 -1.49 68.97
N GLY A 7 -33.04 -1.15 67.68
CA GLY A 7 -32.45 0.03 67.05
C GLY A 7 -31.17 0.65 67.64
N LEU A 8 -30.03 0.29 67.08
CA LEU A 8 -28.90 1.23 66.94
C LEU A 8 -29.11 2.05 65.65
N PRO A 9 -29.05 3.39 65.69
CA PRO A 9 -29.15 4.19 64.49
C PRO A 9 -27.89 3.99 63.63
N ASP A 10 -28.13 3.59 62.40
CA ASP A 10 -27.19 3.55 61.28
C ASP A 10 -26.64 4.97 61.05
N GLU A 11 -25.41 5.23 61.50
CA GLU A 11 -24.66 6.47 61.24
C GLU A 11 -24.36 6.55 59.74
N ARG A 12 -25.34 7.04 58.98
CA ARG A 12 -25.20 7.31 57.55
C ARG A 12 -24.19 8.43 57.36
N HIS A 13 -22.96 8.06 56.99
CA HIS A 13 -22.04 8.96 56.31
C HIS A 13 -22.81 9.69 55.18
N PRO A 14 -22.66 11.02 55.04
CA PRO A 14 -23.27 11.73 53.92
C PRO A 14 -22.86 11.04 52.63
N SER A 15 -23.83 10.77 51.76
CA SER A 15 -23.58 10.06 50.51
C SER A 15 -22.48 10.79 49.74
N GLU A 16 -21.64 10.02 49.04
CA GLU A 16 -20.55 10.56 48.21
C GLU A 16 -21.04 11.70 47.30
N ALA A 17 -22.30 11.66 46.87
CA ALA A 17 -22.99 12.70 46.12
C ALA A 17 -23.20 14.02 46.91
N ALA A 18 -23.54 13.96 48.19
CA ALA A 18 -23.72 15.14 49.05
C ALA A 18 -22.37 15.81 49.38
N GLN A 19 -21.32 15.01 49.60
CA GLN A 19 -19.96 15.54 49.75
C GLN A 19 -19.46 16.16 48.44
N ARG A 20 -19.74 15.53 47.29
CA ARG A 20 -19.46 16.09 45.95
C ARG A 20 -20.17 17.41 45.73
N GLN A 21 -21.45 17.51 46.10
CA GLN A 21 -22.26 18.70 45.89
C GLN A 21 -21.79 19.87 46.75
N VAL A 22 -21.44 19.65 48.03
CA VAL A 22 -20.91 20.71 48.91
C VAL A 22 -19.53 21.19 48.44
N LEU A 23 -18.66 20.28 47.98
CA LEU A 23 -17.33 20.62 47.44
C LEU A 23 -17.39 21.30 46.08
N ASP A 24 -18.24 20.84 45.17
CA ASP A 24 -18.43 21.45 43.86
C ASP A 24 -19.07 22.85 43.99
N THR A 25 -19.89 23.07 45.02
CA THR A 25 -20.46 24.40 45.35
C THR A 25 -19.42 25.33 46.00
N ALA A 26 -18.51 24.81 46.81
CA ALA A 26 -17.46 25.59 47.48
C ALA A 26 -16.28 25.94 46.53
N ILE A 27 -15.93 25.06 45.59
CA ILE A 27 -14.81 25.24 44.65
C ILE A 27 -15.28 25.88 43.33
N GLY A 28 -16.55 25.69 42.94
CA GLY A 28 -17.11 26.13 41.66
C GLY A 28 -17.24 27.64 41.41
N LYS A 29 -16.92 28.50 42.39
CA LYS A 29 -16.99 29.97 42.27
C LYS A 29 -15.65 30.70 42.16
N GLY A 30 -14.51 29.99 42.18
CA GLY A 30 -13.18 30.58 42.02
C GLY A 30 -12.82 30.88 40.56
N LYS A 31 -13.12 32.09 40.07
CA LYS A 31 -12.54 32.62 38.81
C LYS A 31 -11.02 32.63 38.91
N GLY A 32 -10.34 31.71 38.22
CA GLY A 32 -8.89 31.59 38.19
C GLY A 32 -8.32 30.16 38.25
N LEU A 33 -9.16 29.14 38.47
CA LEU A 33 -8.72 27.75 38.67
C LEU A 33 -8.88 26.84 37.43
N GLY A 34 -8.99 27.36 36.20
CA GLY A 34 -9.07 26.49 34.99
C GLY A 34 -7.90 25.52 34.93
N VAL A 35 -8.12 24.25 34.53
CA VAL A 35 -7.16 23.12 34.66
C VAL A 35 -6.78 22.86 36.14
N ASP A 36 -6.40 23.86 36.91
CA ASP A 36 -5.97 23.84 38.32
C ASP A 36 -7.04 23.51 39.36
N ALA A 37 -8.32 23.39 38.99
CA ALA A 37 -9.41 23.05 39.91
C ALA A 37 -9.27 21.62 40.45
N ASP A 38 -8.78 20.69 39.63
CA ASP A 38 -8.54 19.31 40.05
C ASP A 38 -7.41 19.24 41.09
N ILE A 39 -6.37 20.05 40.90
CA ILE A 39 -5.23 20.15 41.81
C ILE A 39 -5.64 20.85 43.11
N ALA A 40 -6.38 21.96 43.01
CA ALA A 40 -6.96 22.62 44.17
C ALA A 40 -7.88 21.67 44.95
N ARG A 41 -8.68 20.84 44.27
CA ARG A 41 -9.51 19.81 44.91
C ARG A 41 -8.65 18.77 45.62
N LEU A 42 -7.56 18.31 45.00
CA LEU A 42 -6.61 17.37 45.61
C LEU A 42 -6.03 17.90 46.93
N ILE A 43 -5.85 19.23 47.02
CA ILE A 43 -5.31 19.94 48.19
C ILE A 43 -6.39 20.21 49.24
N ILE A 44 -7.53 20.79 48.84
CA ILE A 44 -8.56 21.30 49.75
C ILE A 44 -9.39 20.16 50.33
N ALA A 45 -9.79 19.21 49.49
CA ALA A 45 -10.77 18.20 49.83
C ALA A 45 -10.13 17.00 50.55
N PRO A 46 -10.63 16.63 51.75
CA PRO A 46 -10.15 15.45 52.46
C PRO A 46 -10.21 14.20 51.57
N MET A 47 -9.14 13.42 51.54
CA MET A 47 -9.07 12.12 50.89
C MET A 47 -9.37 12.11 49.38
N ALA A 48 -9.38 13.27 48.70
CA ALA A 48 -9.71 13.35 47.27
C ALA A 48 -8.72 12.63 46.35
N TRP A 49 -7.52 12.30 46.83
CA TRP A 49 -6.52 11.51 46.12
C TRP A 49 -6.80 10.01 46.19
N VAL A 50 -7.60 9.51 47.14
CA VAL A 50 -7.88 8.08 47.32
C VAL A 50 -8.58 7.48 46.09
N PRO A 51 -9.66 8.08 45.55
CA PRO A 51 -10.27 7.59 44.32
C PRO A 51 -9.33 7.61 43.10
N LEU A 52 -8.33 8.50 43.08
CA LEU A 52 -7.34 8.58 42.00
C LEU A 52 -6.31 7.46 42.07
N GLN A 53 -6.00 6.97 43.29
CA GLN A 53 -5.13 5.83 43.52
C GLN A 53 -5.88 4.50 43.33
N ASP A 54 -7.06 4.35 43.96
CA ASP A 54 -7.77 3.07 44.07
C ASP A 54 -8.79 2.85 42.94
N GLY A 55 -9.01 3.88 42.11
CA GLY A 55 -9.94 3.85 40.98
C GLY A 55 -9.41 3.15 39.72
N PRO A 56 -10.21 3.15 38.63
CA PRO A 56 -9.81 2.54 37.37
C PRO A 56 -8.55 3.18 36.81
N GLY A 57 -7.55 2.36 36.50
CA GLY A 57 -6.24 2.80 36.00
C GLY A 57 -5.08 2.64 36.98
N ASP A 58 -5.26 1.90 38.08
CA ASP A 58 -4.19 1.44 39.00
C ASP A 58 -3.26 2.58 39.48
N GLY A 59 -3.86 3.71 39.85
CA GLY A 59 -3.13 4.88 40.35
C GLY A 59 -2.51 5.79 39.28
N ARG A 60 -2.75 5.54 37.99
CA ARG A 60 -2.36 6.49 36.92
C ARG A 60 -3.02 7.86 37.05
N PRO A 61 -4.31 8.00 37.39
CA PRO A 61 -4.92 9.32 37.58
C PRO A 61 -4.21 10.13 38.68
N LEU A 62 -3.78 9.47 39.76
CA LEU A 62 -2.99 10.12 40.80
C LEU A 62 -1.62 10.54 40.29
N ARG A 63 -0.91 9.67 39.54
CA ARG A 63 0.35 10.04 38.89
C ARG A 63 0.16 11.27 37.99
N ASP A 64 -0.85 11.27 37.13
CA ASP A 64 -1.05 12.35 36.15
C ASP A 64 -1.38 13.68 36.85
N ALA A 65 -2.11 13.65 37.98
CA ALA A 65 -2.28 14.82 38.84
C ALA A 65 -0.95 15.30 39.44
N LEU A 66 -0.08 14.38 39.88
CA LEU A 66 1.25 14.69 40.40
C LEU A 66 2.19 15.25 39.32
N VAL A 67 2.14 14.75 38.07
CA VAL A 67 2.91 15.31 36.93
C VAL A 67 2.62 16.80 36.77
N ARG A 68 1.34 17.18 36.92
CA ARG A 68 0.89 18.57 36.72
C ARG A 68 1.36 19.50 37.83
N LEU A 69 1.66 18.95 39.01
CA LEU A 69 2.23 19.67 40.16
C LEU A 69 3.76 19.70 40.13
N ALA A 70 4.40 18.78 39.42
CA ALA A 70 5.84 18.72 39.35
C ALA A 70 6.41 19.95 38.59
N PRO A 71 7.62 20.41 38.92
CA PRO A 71 8.36 21.35 38.08
C PRO A 71 8.45 20.82 36.65
N THR A 72 8.55 21.71 35.66
CA THR A 72 8.57 21.33 34.24
C THR A 72 9.51 20.14 33.99
N LEU A 73 8.91 18.98 33.71
CA LEU A 73 9.63 17.73 33.50
C LEU A 73 10.07 17.64 32.04
N ASP A 74 11.38 17.62 31.79
CA ASP A 74 11.88 17.22 30.48
C ASP A 74 11.85 15.70 30.38
N LEU A 75 10.85 15.19 29.65
CA LEU A 75 10.66 13.75 29.47
C LEU A 75 11.59 13.15 28.42
N VAL A 76 12.18 13.97 27.54
CA VAL A 76 12.95 13.45 26.40
C VAL A 76 14.19 12.66 26.85
N PRO A 77 15.06 13.16 27.76
CA PRO A 77 16.21 12.40 28.24
C PRO A 77 15.82 11.08 28.92
N VAL A 78 14.67 11.07 29.60
CA VAL A 78 14.16 9.89 30.29
C VAL A 78 13.64 8.85 29.29
N ILE A 79 12.90 9.29 28.27
CA ILE A 79 12.42 8.42 27.18
C ILE A 79 13.62 7.83 26.43
N LEU A 80 14.63 8.63 26.11
CA LEU A 80 15.87 8.18 25.46
C LEU A 80 16.55 7.05 26.24
N ARG A 81 16.75 7.25 27.55
CA ARG A 81 17.32 6.24 28.44
C ARG A 81 16.46 4.96 28.47
N LEU A 82 15.15 5.09 28.67
CA LEU A 82 14.22 3.96 28.75
C LEU A 82 14.12 3.17 27.44
N MET A 83 14.28 3.84 26.29
CA MET A 83 14.36 3.23 24.97
C MET A 83 15.66 2.43 24.83
N ALA A 84 16.80 3.02 25.21
CA ALA A 84 18.10 2.36 25.17
C ALA A 84 18.16 1.13 26.08
N GLU A 85 17.61 1.19 27.29
CA GLU A 85 17.48 0.04 28.20
C GLU A 85 16.67 -1.12 27.61
N ARG A 86 15.77 -0.83 26.66
CA ARG A 86 14.96 -1.81 25.92
C ARG A 86 15.61 -2.26 24.61
N GLY A 87 16.83 -1.83 24.33
CA GLY A 87 17.53 -2.14 23.08
C GLY A 87 16.90 -1.50 21.84
N ALA A 88 16.12 -0.43 22.00
CA ALA A 88 15.43 0.23 20.91
C ALA A 88 15.91 1.67 20.73
N GLU A 89 15.99 2.09 19.47
CA GLU A 89 16.46 3.43 19.08
C GLU A 89 15.31 4.45 19.11
N TYR A 90 15.56 5.59 19.75
CA TYR A 90 14.74 6.78 19.62
C TYR A 90 15.22 7.61 18.43
N ARG A 91 14.29 8.08 17.60
CA ARG A 91 14.57 8.78 16.34
C ARG A 91 14.00 10.19 16.35
N ASP A 92 14.58 11.05 15.53
CA ASP A 92 14.06 12.40 15.31
C ASP A 92 12.61 12.35 14.85
N GLY A 93 11.78 13.17 15.51
CA GLY A 93 10.34 13.22 15.29
C GLY A 93 9.54 12.16 16.04
N ASP A 94 10.15 11.28 16.84
CA ASP A 94 9.42 10.37 17.73
C ASP A 94 8.54 11.12 18.74
N ALA A 95 7.42 10.50 19.08
CA ALA A 95 6.45 11.13 19.98
C ALA A 95 6.97 11.12 21.42
N THR A 96 6.73 12.22 22.14
CA THR A 96 7.09 12.36 23.56
C THR A 96 5.93 12.04 24.51
N THR A 97 4.74 11.79 23.97
CA THR A 97 3.54 11.45 24.75
C THR A 97 3.05 10.03 24.43
N GLU A 98 2.50 9.34 25.43
CA GLU A 98 1.95 7.97 25.26
C GLU A 98 0.89 7.92 24.15
N LYS A 99 -0.03 8.89 24.13
CA LYS A 99 -1.11 8.94 23.13
C LYS A 99 -0.58 9.05 21.70
N ALA A 100 0.38 9.94 21.46
CA ALA A 100 0.95 10.11 20.12
C ALA A 100 1.84 8.92 19.71
N ALA A 101 2.59 8.34 20.65
CA ALA A 101 3.35 7.11 20.40
C ALA A 101 2.43 5.92 20.06
N ALA A 102 1.32 5.79 20.79
CA ALA A 102 0.33 4.73 20.58
C ALA A 102 -0.35 4.87 19.20
N ALA A 103 -0.66 6.09 18.76
CA ALA A 103 -1.19 6.35 17.42
C ALA A 103 -0.21 5.94 16.31
N LYS A 104 1.08 6.27 16.46
CA LYS A 104 2.12 5.83 15.52
C LYS A 104 2.25 4.31 15.49
N ARG A 105 2.28 3.66 16.66
CA ARG A 105 2.32 2.20 16.78
C ARG A 105 1.12 1.55 16.09
N GLN A 106 -0.08 2.09 16.29
CA GLN A 106 -1.30 1.59 15.65
C GLN A 106 -1.24 1.68 14.12
N ALA A 107 -0.76 2.81 13.58
CA ALA A 107 -0.61 2.99 12.15
C ALA A 107 0.37 1.96 11.53
N VAL A 108 1.50 1.70 12.20
CA VAL A 108 2.46 0.67 11.78
C VAL A 108 1.89 -0.74 11.95
N GLY A 109 1.11 -1.00 13.01
CA GLY A 109 0.42 -2.29 13.19
C GLY A 109 -0.51 -2.62 12.01
N GLN A 110 -1.27 -1.63 11.52
CA GLN A 110 -2.09 -1.80 10.31
C GLN A 110 -1.23 -2.12 9.07
N GLN A 111 -0.01 -1.60 9.00
CA GLN A 111 0.92 -1.92 7.92
C GLN A 111 1.47 -3.34 8.05
N VAL A 112 1.76 -3.83 9.27
CA VAL A 112 2.12 -5.23 9.53
C VAL A 112 1.03 -6.16 9.00
N ASP A 113 -0.24 -5.88 9.33
CA ASP A 113 -1.37 -6.71 8.89
C ASP A 113 -1.50 -6.75 7.36
N ARG A 114 -1.28 -5.62 6.68
CA ARG A 114 -1.27 -5.55 5.20
C ARG A 114 -0.13 -6.37 4.59
N GLU A 115 1.08 -6.27 5.12
CA GLU A 115 2.23 -7.03 4.60
C GLU A 115 2.08 -8.53 4.89
N LYS A 116 1.50 -8.93 6.04
CA LYS A 116 1.13 -10.32 6.29
C LYS A 116 0.13 -10.85 5.27
N GLY A 117 -0.91 -10.06 4.96
CA GLY A 117 -1.86 -10.38 3.91
C GLY A 117 -1.18 -10.55 2.54
N ARG A 118 -0.28 -9.64 2.18
CA ARG A 118 0.49 -9.73 0.92
C ARG A 118 1.35 -10.99 0.85
N VAL A 119 2.06 -11.34 1.92
CA VAL A 119 2.87 -12.56 1.99
C VAL A 119 1.98 -13.80 1.82
N ALA A 120 0.85 -13.86 2.52
CA ALA A 120 -0.10 -14.97 2.41
C ALA A 120 -0.64 -15.12 0.98
N THR A 121 -1.12 -14.03 0.36
CA THR A 121 -1.60 -14.05 -1.03
C THR A 121 -0.53 -14.52 -2.01
N LEU A 122 0.72 -14.07 -1.87
CA LEU A 122 1.81 -14.53 -2.75
C LEU A 122 2.13 -16.01 -2.55
N GLN A 123 2.03 -16.52 -1.32
CA GLN A 123 2.21 -17.96 -1.05
C GLN A 123 1.10 -18.79 -1.69
N GLU A 124 -0.16 -18.33 -1.61
CA GLU A 124 -1.30 -18.97 -2.27
C GLU A 124 -1.14 -18.97 -3.79
N VAL A 125 -0.76 -17.84 -4.39
CA VAL A 125 -0.53 -17.73 -5.85
C VAL A 125 0.58 -18.68 -6.32
N ILE A 126 1.67 -18.80 -5.56
CA ILE A 126 2.75 -19.76 -5.89
C ILE A 126 2.24 -21.20 -5.79
N ALA A 127 1.50 -21.53 -4.73
CA ALA A 127 0.95 -22.88 -4.56
C ALA A 127 -0.03 -23.25 -5.69
N GLU A 128 -0.93 -22.33 -6.06
CA GLU A 128 -1.85 -22.52 -7.20
C GLU A 128 -1.11 -22.66 -8.53
N ALA A 129 -0.05 -21.88 -8.75
CA ALA A 129 0.76 -21.96 -9.96
C ALA A 129 1.54 -23.29 -10.05
N GLU A 130 2.09 -23.77 -8.93
CA GLU A 130 2.77 -25.07 -8.84
C GLU A 130 1.79 -26.25 -9.04
N GLU A 131 0.56 -26.16 -8.53
CA GLU A 131 -0.48 -27.17 -8.76
C GLU A 131 -0.92 -27.21 -10.23
N ARG A 132 -1.09 -26.04 -10.87
CA ARG A 132 -1.43 -25.96 -12.31
C ARG A 132 -0.34 -26.53 -13.21
N ASP A 133 0.92 -26.42 -12.81
CA ASP A 133 2.02 -26.97 -13.60
C ASP A 133 2.00 -28.51 -13.66
N GLN A 134 1.48 -29.15 -12.61
CA GLN A 134 1.34 -30.62 -12.56
C GLN A 134 0.22 -31.18 -13.45
N LEU A 135 -0.69 -30.33 -13.96
CA LEU A 135 -1.94 -30.75 -14.62
C LEU A 135 -1.91 -30.72 -16.15
N ALA A 136 -0.84 -30.25 -16.80
CA ALA A 136 -0.75 -30.22 -18.26
C ALA A 136 0.16 -31.36 -18.79
N PRO A 137 -0.39 -32.51 -19.20
CA PRO A 137 0.43 -33.59 -19.77
C PRO A 137 0.96 -33.15 -21.14
N ALA A 138 2.25 -32.82 -21.20
CA ALA A 138 2.96 -32.72 -22.46
C ALA A 138 2.97 -34.09 -23.15
N PRO A 139 2.98 -34.14 -24.51
CA PRO A 139 3.19 -35.38 -25.22
C PRO A 139 4.48 -36.04 -24.73
N THR A 140 4.43 -37.34 -24.47
CA THR A 140 5.58 -38.10 -23.98
C THR A 140 6.72 -38.09 -24.99
N ALA A 141 7.95 -38.31 -24.53
CA ALA A 141 9.12 -38.37 -25.41
C ALA A 141 8.98 -39.46 -26.49
N GLU A 142 8.28 -40.55 -26.18
CA GLU A 142 7.96 -41.63 -27.12
C GLU A 142 6.97 -41.17 -28.20
N GLU A 143 5.91 -40.45 -27.84
CA GLU A 143 4.96 -39.88 -28.80
C GLU A 143 5.61 -38.85 -29.72
N VAL A 144 6.49 -37.99 -29.18
CA VAL A 144 7.25 -37.01 -29.98
C VAL A 144 8.23 -37.72 -30.92
N ALA A 145 8.92 -38.77 -30.46
CA ALA A 145 9.83 -39.56 -31.29
C ALA A 145 9.07 -40.30 -32.42
N ALA A 146 7.91 -40.88 -32.11
CA ALA A 146 7.05 -41.53 -33.09
C ALA A 146 6.52 -40.53 -34.14
N ALA A 147 6.07 -39.34 -33.71
CA ALA A 147 5.64 -38.28 -34.61
C ALA A 147 6.77 -37.81 -35.56
N ARG A 148 7.99 -37.65 -35.06
CA ARG A 148 9.18 -37.31 -35.90
C ARG A 148 9.51 -38.41 -36.90
N ALA A 149 9.38 -39.68 -36.50
CA ALA A 149 9.61 -40.80 -37.40
C ALA A 149 8.57 -40.85 -38.54
N ILE A 150 7.30 -40.53 -38.24
CA ILE A 150 6.23 -40.42 -39.24
C ILE A 150 6.49 -39.26 -40.21
N GLU A 151 6.89 -38.09 -39.71
CA GLU A 151 7.20 -36.93 -40.54
C GLU A 151 8.42 -37.20 -41.44
N ALA A 152 9.48 -37.83 -40.91
CA ALA A 152 10.65 -38.23 -41.69
C ALA A 152 10.29 -39.25 -42.79
N ALA A 153 9.46 -40.24 -42.47
CA ALA A 153 8.96 -41.21 -43.44
C ALA A 153 8.10 -40.56 -44.53
N ASP A 154 7.26 -39.58 -44.21
CA ASP A 154 6.48 -38.82 -45.21
C ASP A 154 7.39 -37.99 -46.12
N VAL A 155 8.44 -37.36 -45.57
CA VAL A 155 9.45 -36.64 -46.36
C VAL A 155 10.16 -37.57 -47.36
N ASP A 156 10.55 -38.77 -46.92
CA ASP A 156 11.17 -39.78 -47.77
C ASP A 156 10.21 -40.31 -48.84
N TRP A 157 8.94 -40.54 -48.50
CA TRP A 157 7.91 -40.96 -49.46
C TRP A 157 7.58 -39.86 -50.48
N ARG A 158 7.49 -38.60 -50.06
CA ARG A 158 7.34 -37.45 -50.99
C ARG A 158 8.55 -37.30 -51.91
N ARG A 159 9.76 -37.59 -51.41
CA ARG A 159 10.97 -37.64 -52.23
C ARG A 159 10.89 -38.78 -53.24
N PHE A 160 10.54 -39.99 -52.82
CA PHE A 160 10.36 -41.14 -53.72
C PHE A 160 9.27 -40.89 -54.77
N ASP A 161 8.14 -40.29 -54.41
CA ASP A 161 7.08 -39.92 -55.37
C ASP A 161 7.59 -38.94 -56.43
N ARG A 162 8.42 -37.96 -56.03
CA ARG A 162 9.07 -37.02 -56.97
C ARG A 162 10.05 -37.74 -57.89
N GLU A 163 10.89 -38.61 -57.34
CA GLU A 163 11.88 -39.39 -58.10
C GLU A 163 11.20 -40.41 -59.05
N THR A 164 10.08 -41.00 -58.63
CA THR A 164 9.27 -41.93 -59.44
C THR A 164 8.52 -41.22 -60.55
N LYS A 165 7.93 -40.05 -60.27
CA LYS A 165 7.36 -39.20 -61.32
C LYS A 165 8.44 -38.80 -62.33
N ALA A 166 9.62 -38.39 -61.86
CA ALA A 166 10.74 -38.06 -62.73
C ALA A 166 11.20 -39.25 -63.60
N HIS A 167 11.27 -40.46 -63.04
CA HIS A 167 11.61 -41.69 -63.77
C HIS A 167 10.54 -42.09 -64.80
N ALA A 168 9.26 -41.99 -64.44
CA ALA A 168 8.16 -42.23 -65.37
C ALA A 168 8.18 -41.24 -66.54
N THR A 169 8.43 -39.97 -66.27
CA THR A 169 8.62 -38.93 -67.29
C THR A 169 9.86 -39.22 -68.14
N ALA A 170 10.97 -39.69 -67.56
CA ALA A 170 12.18 -40.05 -68.30
C ALA A 170 11.98 -41.29 -69.21
N THR A 171 11.20 -42.28 -68.77
CA THR A 171 10.85 -43.48 -69.54
C THR A 171 9.93 -43.14 -70.73
N GLN A 172 8.95 -42.26 -70.50
CA GLN A 172 8.09 -41.70 -71.54
C GLN A 172 8.88 -40.83 -72.53
N ALA A 173 9.91 -40.12 -72.07
CA ALA A 173 10.81 -39.35 -72.92
C ALA A 173 11.71 -40.25 -73.81
N ARG A 174 12.11 -41.44 -73.34
CA ARG A 174 12.91 -42.41 -74.12
C ARG A 174 12.12 -42.98 -75.30
N SER A 175 10.85 -43.36 -75.09
CA SER A 175 9.98 -43.83 -76.18
C SER A 175 9.69 -42.72 -77.20
N ALA A 176 9.56 -41.48 -76.75
CA ALA A 176 9.48 -40.31 -77.63
C ALA A 176 10.78 -40.02 -78.40
N ALA A 177 11.97 -40.30 -77.83
CA ALA A 177 13.27 -40.05 -78.46
C ALA A 177 13.54 -40.93 -79.71
N VAL A 178 12.98 -42.16 -79.77
CA VAL A 178 13.07 -43.04 -80.95
C VAL A 178 12.31 -42.44 -82.15
N VAL A 179 11.13 -41.87 -81.90
CA VAL A 179 10.32 -41.16 -82.91
C VAL A 179 10.92 -39.80 -83.29
N ALA A 180 11.65 -39.17 -82.36
CA ALA A 180 12.31 -37.89 -82.56
C ALA A 180 13.53 -37.95 -83.51
N ARG A 181 14.26 -39.07 -83.59
CA ARG A 181 15.46 -39.20 -84.46
C ARG A 181 15.15 -39.06 -85.95
N ASP A 182 14.10 -39.70 -86.43
CA ASP A 182 13.76 -39.71 -87.85
C ASP A 182 13.15 -38.36 -88.29
N SER A 183 12.46 -37.70 -87.36
CA SER A 183 11.89 -36.38 -87.57
C SER A 183 12.90 -35.24 -87.40
N TRP A 184 14.06 -35.48 -86.77
CA TRP A 184 15.17 -34.54 -86.64
C TRP A 184 15.80 -34.15 -87.97
N ARG A 185 16.05 -35.12 -88.88
CA ARG A 185 16.72 -34.89 -90.18
C ARG A 185 15.93 -33.95 -91.09
N ALA A 186 14.60 -33.96 -91.03
CA ALA A 186 13.73 -33.08 -91.82
C ALA A 186 13.63 -31.64 -91.25
N ARG A 187 13.78 -31.46 -89.93
CA ARG A 187 13.60 -30.18 -89.24
C ARG A 187 14.83 -29.27 -89.31
N LYS A 188 16.03 -29.83 -89.47
CA LYS A 188 17.29 -29.05 -89.59
C LYS A 188 17.33 -28.12 -90.81
N ALA A 189 16.67 -28.50 -91.90
CA ALA A 189 16.68 -27.74 -93.16
C ALA A 189 15.78 -26.48 -93.15
N ALA A 190 14.99 -26.25 -92.10
CA ALA A 190 13.91 -25.25 -92.09
C ALA A 190 13.98 -24.22 -90.94
N MET A 191 15.11 -24.05 -90.25
CA MET A 191 15.18 -23.18 -89.06
C MET A 191 15.34 -21.67 -89.37
N PRO A 192 14.60 -20.79 -88.67
CA PRO A 192 14.74 -19.32 -88.73
C PRO A 192 15.78 -18.74 -87.74
N VAL A 193 16.13 -17.45 -87.92
CA VAL A 193 17.22 -16.70 -87.24
C VAL A 193 16.94 -16.42 -85.75
N ARG A 194 18.01 -16.41 -84.92
CA ARG A 194 18.06 -16.20 -83.46
C ARG A 194 17.48 -14.85 -82.99
N PRO A 195 16.62 -14.81 -81.95
CA PRO A 195 16.28 -13.56 -81.24
C PRO A 195 17.37 -13.17 -80.21
N ALA A 196 17.57 -11.87 -80.00
CA ALA A 196 18.63 -11.32 -79.13
C ALA A 196 18.44 -11.63 -77.62
N ASP A 197 19.57 -11.79 -76.90
CA ASP A 197 19.61 -12.14 -75.47
C ASP A 197 19.13 -11.00 -74.55
N ASN A 198 18.43 -11.36 -73.45
CA ASN A 198 17.89 -10.44 -72.44
C ASN A 198 18.54 -10.63 -71.04
N ALA A 199 19.82 -10.99 -70.99
CA ALA A 199 20.56 -11.18 -69.72
C ALA A 199 20.59 -9.90 -68.86
N ASP A 200 20.66 -8.74 -69.53
CA ASP A 200 20.63 -7.43 -68.88
C ASP A 200 19.27 -7.17 -68.18
N GLY A 201 18.15 -7.65 -68.75
CA GLY A 201 16.82 -7.49 -68.15
C GLY A 201 16.63 -8.26 -66.85
N VAL A 202 17.23 -9.46 -66.70
CA VAL A 202 17.18 -10.24 -65.46
C VAL A 202 18.04 -9.61 -64.36
N ALA A 203 19.22 -9.06 -64.72
CA ALA A 203 20.07 -8.35 -63.78
C ALA A 203 19.40 -7.05 -63.27
N VAL A 204 18.81 -6.27 -64.18
CA VAL A 204 18.04 -5.06 -63.85
C VAL A 204 16.83 -5.38 -62.97
N ALA A 205 16.08 -6.45 -63.29
CA ALA A 205 14.93 -6.86 -62.48
C ALA A 205 15.35 -7.38 -61.09
N THR A 206 16.51 -8.04 -60.98
CA THR A 206 17.05 -8.51 -59.69
C THR A 206 17.48 -7.34 -58.82
N ALA A 207 18.18 -6.35 -59.38
CA ALA A 207 18.54 -5.13 -58.65
C ALA A 207 17.30 -4.34 -58.19
N ALA A 208 16.28 -4.22 -59.06
CA ALA A 208 15.01 -3.58 -58.72
C ALA A 208 14.26 -4.30 -57.59
N ARG A 209 14.27 -5.64 -57.59
CA ARG A 209 13.70 -6.47 -56.52
C ARG A 209 14.39 -6.24 -55.18
N THR A 210 15.71 -6.24 -55.16
CA THR A 210 16.50 -6.00 -53.94
C THR A 210 16.23 -4.60 -53.39
N ALA A 211 16.30 -3.56 -54.23
CA ALA A 211 16.02 -2.18 -53.84
C ALA A 211 14.57 -1.99 -53.32
N ALA A 212 13.59 -2.68 -53.93
CA ALA A 212 12.21 -2.64 -53.47
C ALA A 212 12.01 -3.32 -52.11
N LYS A 213 12.70 -4.44 -51.84
CA LYS A 213 12.69 -5.12 -50.54
C LYS A 213 13.39 -4.31 -49.45
N GLU A 214 14.53 -3.69 -49.75
CA GLU A 214 15.20 -2.76 -48.83
C GLU A 214 14.30 -1.59 -48.47
N LYS A 215 13.66 -0.96 -49.47
CA LYS A 215 12.70 0.13 -49.27
C LYS A 215 11.50 -0.28 -48.41
N ALA A 216 10.98 -1.51 -48.59
CA ALA A 216 9.93 -2.07 -47.75
C ALA A 216 10.40 -2.29 -46.30
N GLY A 217 11.63 -2.77 -46.11
CA GLY A 217 12.27 -2.91 -44.79
C GLY A 217 12.45 -1.57 -44.08
N THR A 218 12.98 -0.55 -44.76
CA THR A 218 13.11 0.81 -44.20
C THR A 218 11.76 1.41 -43.81
N ALA A 219 10.72 1.19 -44.64
CA ALA A 219 9.36 1.64 -44.32
C ALA A 219 8.75 0.90 -43.11
N ALA A 220 9.08 -0.37 -42.91
CA ALA A 220 8.66 -1.13 -41.74
C ALA A 220 9.31 -0.59 -40.45
N THR A 221 10.62 -0.35 -40.46
CA THR A 221 11.34 0.24 -39.32
C THR A 221 10.81 1.64 -38.98
N ALA A 222 10.54 2.46 -40.00
CA ALA A 222 9.93 3.78 -39.80
C ALA A 222 8.52 3.69 -39.16
N LEU A 223 7.70 2.71 -39.58
CA LEU A 223 6.38 2.46 -38.98
C LEU A 223 6.49 2.04 -37.50
N GLU A 224 7.45 1.18 -37.15
CA GLU A 224 7.70 0.78 -35.76
C GLU A 224 8.13 1.97 -34.90
N GLN A 225 9.03 2.81 -35.40
CA GLN A 225 9.46 4.03 -34.71
C GLN A 225 8.27 4.98 -34.47
N ARG A 226 7.40 5.21 -35.46
CA ARG A 226 6.19 6.03 -35.30
C ARG A 226 5.18 5.43 -34.31
N ARG A 227 5.04 4.10 -34.27
CA ARG A 227 4.22 3.42 -33.24
C ARG A 227 4.81 3.60 -31.84
N ALA A 228 6.13 3.54 -31.70
CA ALA A 228 6.80 3.79 -30.42
C ALA A 228 6.60 5.23 -29.92
N GLU A 229 6.72 6.22 -30.81
CA GLU A 229 6.43 7.63 -30.53
C GLU A 229 4.97 7.84 -30.09
N LYS A 230 4.02 7.21 -30.78
CA LYS A 230 2.60 7.24 -30.38
C LYS A 230 2.38 6.67 -28.98
N ARG A 231 2.94 5.49 -28.67
CA ARG A 231 2.85 4.87 -27.32
C ARG A 231 3.49 5.75 -26.25
N ALA A 232 4.57 6.45 -26.56
CA ALA A 232 5.20 7.40 -25.64
C ALA A 232 4.29 8.61 -25.36
N ALA A 233 3.58 9.13 -26.37
CA ALA A 233 2.59 10.20 -26.20
C ALA A 233 1.36 9.73 -25.39
N GLU A 234 0.87 8.51 -25.63
CA GLU A 234 -0.22 7.90 -24.84
C GLU A 234 0.15 7.75 -23.36
N ARG A 235 1.37 7.28 -23.06
CA ARG A 235 1.86 7.22 -21.67
C ARG A 235 1.92 8.60 -21.00
N LYS A 236 2.42 9.62 -21.70
CA LYS A 236 2.43 11.00 -21.17
C LYS A 236 1.03 11.53 -20.89
N LEU A 237 0.05 11.18 -21.73
CA LEU A 237 -1.35 11.56 -21.51
C LEU A 237 -1.92 10.88 -20.26
N GLU A 238 -1.65 9.59 -20.08
CA GLU A 238 -2.08 8.81 -18.92
C GLU A 238 -1.45 9.32 -17.61
N ASP A 239 -0.14 9.59 -17.62
CA ASP A 239 0.55 10.15 -16.46
C ASP A 239 0.01 11.54 -16.08
N ALA A 240 -0.28 12.38 -17.08
CA ALA A 240 -0.91 13.68 -16.85
C ALA A 240 -2.32 13.58 -16.24
N ARG A 241 -3.11 12.55 -16.63
CA ARG A 241 -4.42 12.26 -16.02
C ARG A 241 -4.27 11.82 -14.57
N LYS A 242 -3.34 10.92 -14.27
CA LYS A 242 -3.09 10.46 -12.89
C LYS A 242 -2.70 11.60 -11.95
N VAL A 243 -1.85 12.53 -12.40
CA VAL A 243 -1.48 13.72 -11.61
C VAL A 243 -2.70 14.59 -11.33
N LEU A 244 -3.62 14.71 -12.28
CA LEU A 244 -4.87 15.46 -12.10
C LEU A 244 -5.80 14.76 -11.09
N ASP A 245 -6.02 13.47 -11.26
CA ASP A 245 -6.87 12.68 -10.36
C ASP A 245 -6.35 12.72 -8.92
N SER A 246 -5.02 12.65 -8.74
CA SER A 246 -4.38 12.78 -7.42
C SER A 246 -4.66 14.15 -6.79
N ALA A 247 -4.54 15.24 -7.55
CA ALA A 247 -4.82 16.60 -7.05
C ALA A 247 -6.30 16.78 -6.66
N THR A 248 -7.23 16.23 -7.44
CA THR A 248 -8.67 16.21 -7.11
C THR A 248 -8.95 15.40 -5.84
N VAL A 249 -8.31 14.24 -5.66
CA VAL A 249 -8.45 13.41 -4.46
C VAL A 249 -7.91 14.14 -3.23
N GLU A 250 -6.77 14.83 -3.34
CA GLU A 250 -6.19 15.63 -2.26
C GLU A 250 -7.12 16.79 -1.84
N ALA A 251 -7.68 17.52 -2.81
CA ALA A 251 -8.63 18.60 -2.55
C ALA A 251 -9.91 18.11 -1.86
N ARG A 252 -10.49 16.99 -2.33
CA ARG A 252 -11.66 16.35 -1.68
C ARG A 252 -11.33 15.91 -0.26
N THR A 253 -10.16 15.33 -0.05
CA THR A 253 -9.72 14.88 1.28
C THR A 253 -9.55 16.06 2.24
N ALA A 254 -8.99 17.17 1.78
CA ALA A 254 -8.87 18.39 2.57
C ALA A 254 -10.24 18.95 2.98
N HIS A 255 -11.21 18.98 2.05
CA HIS A 255 -12.59 19.39 2.33
C HIS A 255 -13.27 18.50 3.39
N VAL A 256 -13.16 17.17 3.26
CA VAL A 256 -13.71 16.23 4.26
C VAL A 256 -13.09 16.44 5.64
N ARG A 257 -11.77 16.67 5.72
CA ARG A 257 -11.10 16.97 7.00
C ARG A 257 -11.61 18.28 7.62
N ALA A 258 -11.84 19.31 6.81
CA ALA A 258 -12.39 20.58 7.29
C ALA A 258 -13.84 20.41 7.79
N ALA A 259 -14.69 19.69 7.05
CA ALA A 259 -16.06 19.38 7.46
C ALA A 259 -16.12 18.60 8.79
N ASN A 260 -15.24 17.62 8.98
CA ASN A 260 -15.15 16.86 10.23
C ASN A 260 -14.70 17.72 11.43
N ARG A 261 -13.82 18.71 11.20
CA ARG A 261 -13.39 19.67 12.23
C ARG A 261 -14.53 20.59 12.62
N GLU A 262 -15.30 21.11 11.67
CA GLU A 262 -16.50 21.90 11.95
C GLU A 262 -17.54 21.09 12.72
N ALA A 263 -17.86 19.87 12.28
CA ALA A 263 -18.81 19.00 12.97
C ALA A 263 -18.39 18.73 14.43
N SER A 264 -17.09 18.52 14.66
CA SER A 264 -16.55 18.36 16.02
C SER A 264 -16.62 19.64 16.84
N ALA A 265 -16.39 20.81 16.24
CA ALA A 265 -16.51 22.10 16.91
C ALA A 265 -17.97 22.41 17.27
N ARG A 266 -18.91 22.16 16.34
CA ARG A 266 -20.35 22.32 16.53
C ARG A 266 -20.87 21.42 17.65
N ALA A 267 -20.48 20.14 17.66
CA ALA A 267 -20.83 19.21 18.73
C ALA A 267 -20.32 19.68 20.11
N LYS A 268 -19.15 20.33 20.18
CA LYS A 268 -18.65 20.93 21.43
C LYS A 268 -19.48 22.12 21.87
N VAL A 269 -19.95 22.97 20.94
CA VAL A 269 -20.85 24.09 21.24
C VAL A 269 -22.21 23.58 21.71
N GLU A 270 -22.79 22.59 21.04
CA GLU A 270 -24.10 21.99 21.38
C GLU A 270 -24.07 21.21 22.70
N ALA A 271 -22.93 20.61 23.05
CA ALA A 271 -22.75 19.95 24.34
C ALA A 271 -22.69 20.92 25.52
N LEU A 272 -22.54 22.24 25.28
CA LEU A 272 -22.64 23.23 26.34
C LEU A 272 -24.13 23.45 26.69
N PRO A 273 -24.52 23.34 27.98
CA PRO A 273 -25.92 23.44 28.37
C PRO A 273 -26.51 24.79 27.97
N ALA A 274 -27.73 24.80 27.38
CA ALA A 274 -28.38 26.00 26.85
C ALA A 274 -29.01 26.92 27.91
N GLY A 275 -29.12 26.47 29.17
CA GLY A 275 -29.79 27.22 30.24
C GLY A 275 -28.99 28.41 30.79
N ASP A 276 -29.71 29.39 31.32
CA ASP A 276 -29.16 30.56 32.03
C ASP A 276 -28.43 30.20 33.33
N ALA A 277 -28.76 29.05 33.92
CA ALA A 277 -28.08 28.54 35.09
C ALA A 277 -26.91 27.65 34.69
N HIS A 278 -25.71 28.23 34.62
CA HIS A 278 -24.49 27.44 34.62
C HIS A 278 -24.32 26.83 36.02
N ALA A 279 -24.08 25.52 36.09
CA ALA A 279 -24.04 24.74 37.34
C ALA A 279 -22.98 25.22 38.36
N CYS A 280 -22.05 26.10 37.97
CA CYS A 280 -20.98 26.57 38.85
C CYS A 280 -21.40 27.69 39.82
N CYS A 281 -22.52 28.40 39.59
CA CYS A 281 -22.92 29.49 40.49
C CYS A 281 -24.41 29.69 40.74
N GLY A 282 -25.31 29.04 39.99
CA GLY A 282 -26.77 29.16 40.18
C GLY A 282 -27.36 30.51 39.78
N GLU A 283 -26.55 31.46 39.35
CA GLU A 283 -26.99 32.77 38.87
C GLU A 283 -27.16 32.77 37.33
N PRO A 284 -28.29 33.29 36.82
CA PRO A 284 -28.47 33.62 35.41
C PRO A 284 -27.34 34.54 34.92
N GLY A 285 -26.60 34.13 33.88
CA GLY A 285 -25.64 35.03 33.19
C GLY A 285 -24.17 34.97 33.65
N CYS A 286 -23.69 33.84 34.16
CA CYS A 286 -22.28 33.68 34.55
C CYS A 286 -21.29 34.00 33.42
N ALA A 287 -20.42 34.98 33.65
CA ALA A 287 -19.38 35.42 32.69
C ALA A 287 -18.46 34.29 32.19
N HIS A 288 -18.25 33.22 32.97
CA HIS A 288 -17.41 32.09 32.55
C HIS A 288 -18.13 31.17 31.56
N ALA A 289 -19.42 30.94 31.74
CA ALA A 289 -20.26 30.24 30.76
C ALA A 289 -20.34 31.04 29.46
N ALA A 290 -20.44 32.37 29.59
CA ALA A 290 -20.35 33.29 28.45
C ALA A 290 -18.98 33.21 27.75
N HIS A 291 -17.87 33.11 28.50
CA HIS A 291 -16.53 32.93 27.92
C HIS A 291 -16.33 31.57 27.25
N LEU A 292 -16.73 30.46 27.87
CA LEU A 292 -16.62 29.13 27.24
C LEU A 292 -17.50 29.02 26.00
N ARG A 293 -18.70 29.62 26.02
CA ARG A 293 -19.54 29.75 24.83
C ARG A 293 -18.90 30.68 23.80
N ALA A 294 -18.22 31.76 24.20
CA ALA A 294 -17.50 32.65 23.30
C ALA A 294 -16.29 31.96 22.65
N ASP A 295 -15.47 31.25 23.42
CA ASP A 295 -14.30 30.51 22.92
C ASP A 295 -14.73 29.34 22.02
N ALA A 296 -15.81 28.63 22.39
CA ALA A 296 -16.37 27.57 21.56
C ALA A 296 -17.02 28.12 20.28
N ALA A 297 -17.67 29.30 20.36
CA ALA A 297 -18.20 30.02 19.20
C ALA A 297 -17.07 30.56 18.31
N GLU A 298 -15.97 31.04 18.87
CA GLU A 298 -14.78 31.47 18.13
C GLU A 298 -14.12 30.26 17.44
N ALA A 299 -13.95 29.14 18.13
CA ALA A 299 -13.44 27.91 17.55
C ALA A 299 -14.37 27.35 16.46
N LEU A 300 -15.68 27.47 16.63
CA LEU A 300 -16.66 27.13 15.59
C LEU A 300 -16.55 28.08 14.40
N ALA A 301 -16.46 29.40 14.62
CA ALA A 301 -16.29 30.39 13.56
C ALA A 301 -14.99 30.16 12.75
N VAL A 302 -13.89 29.83 13.42
CA VAL A 302 -12.63 29.45 12.77
C VAL A 302 -12.79 28.16 11.97
N ALA A 303 -13.51 27.16 12.49
CA ALA A 303 -13.75 25.91 11.78
C ALA A 303 -14.70 26.08 10.58
N GLU A 304 -15.72 26.93 10.70
CA GLU A 304 -16.63 27.31 9.62
C GLU A 304 -15.87 28.08 8.54
N GLN A 305 -15.00 29.02 8.91
CA GLN A 305 -14.12 29.73 7.97
C GLN A 305 -13.17 28.77 7.26
N LEU A 306 -12.51 27.86 7.98
CA LEU A 306 -11.64 26.85 7.36
C LEU A 306 -12.39 25.91 6.40
N ARG A 307 -13.66 25.60 6.70
CA ARG A 307 -14.51 24.85 5.77
C ARG A 307 -14.90 25.69 4.58
N ALA A 308 -15.26 26.96 4.77
CA ALA A 308 -15.57 27.89 3.68
C ALA A 308 -14.35 28.05 2.75
N ASP A 309 -13.16 28.29 3.30
CA ASP A 309 -11.91 28.37 2.55
C ASP A 309 -11.59 27.05 1.83
N ALA A 310 -11.81 25.90 2.48
CA ALA A 310 -11.61 24.59 1.86
C ALA A 310 -12.67 24.26 0.79
N ALA A 311 -13.90 24.74 0.96
CA ALA A 311 -14.98 24.62 -0.02
C ALA A 311 -14.73 25.53 -1.22
N GLU A 312 -14.31 26.77 -1.00
CA GLU A 312 -13.90 27.71 -2.05
C GLU A 312 -12.65 27.22 -2.78
N ALA A 313 -11.67 26.64 -2.06
CA ALA A 313 -10.50 26.02 -2.67
C ALA A 313 -10.87 24.78 -3.48
N LEU A 314 -11.82 23.95 -3.00
CA LEU A 314 -12.35 22.81 -3.74
C LEU A 314 -13.16 23.26 -4.95
N GLU A 315 -14.00 24.28 -4.82
CA GLU A 315 -14.79 24.86 -5.90
C GLU A 315 -13.89 25.53 -6.92
N THR A 316 -12.85 26.26 -6.50
CA THR A 316 -11.82 26.83 -7.38
C THR A 316 -11.01 25.74 -8.08
N ALA A 317 -10.68 24.66 -7.37
CA ALA A 317 -10.05 23.49 -7.97
C ALA A 317 -10.97 22.86 -9.02
N LEU A 318 -12.25 22.64 -8.73
CA LEU A 318 -13.22 22.00 -9.62
C LEU A 318 -13.73 22.91 -10.75
N ALA A 319 -13.80 24.22 -10.56
CA ALA A 319 -14.25 25.20 -11.55
C ALA A 319 -13.11 25.64 -12.46
N GLY A 320 -11.88 25.71 -11.94
CA GLY A 320 -10.66 26.00 -12.69
C GLY A 320 -10.02 24.77 -13.34
N GLU A 321 -10.27 23.56 -12.83
CA GLU A 321 -9.74 22.32 -13.38
C GLU A 321 -10.15 22.10 -14.84
N PRO A 322 -11.43 22.14 -15.25
CA PRO A 322 -11.80 21.80 -16.62
C PRO A 322 -11.04 22.63 -17.65
N ALA A 323 -10.87 23.93 -17.39
CA ALA A 323 -10.12 24.84 -18.26
C ALA A 323 -8.59 24.64 -18.16
N ARG A 324 -8.02 24.45 -16.97
CA ARG A 324 -6.56 24.21 -16.80
C ARG A 324 -6.15 22.82 -17.28
N THR A 325 -6.99 21.82 -17.05
CA THR A 325 -6.90 20.45 -17.56
C THR A 325 -7.03 20.47 -19.06
N ALA A 326 -8.03 21.15 -19.64
CA ALA A 326 -8.11 21.32 -21.08
C ALA A 326 -6.84 22.01 -21.62
N ALA A 327 -6.35 23.07 -20.98
CA ALA A 327 -5.13 23.76 -21.41
C ALA A 327 -3.84 22.90 -21.29
N ARG A 328 -3.74 22.04 -20.26
CA ARG A 328 -2.60 21.11 -20.07
C ARG A 328 -2.68 19.88 -20.99
N LEU A 329 -3.88 19.36 -21.21
CA LEU A 329 -4.10 18.19 -22.07
C LEU A 329 -4.11 18.55 -23.55
N ALA A 330 -4.54 19.75 -23.94
CA ALA A 330 -4.58 20.21 -25.33
C ALA A 330 -3.26 20.00 -26.10
N PRO A 331 -2.07 20.43 -25.61
CA PRO A 331 -0.82 20.20 -26.34
C PRO A 331 -0.45 18.71 -26.43
N ILE A 332 -0.79 17.90 -25.42
CA ILE A 332 -0.55 16.45 -25.41
C ILE A 332 -1.49 15.74 -26.40
N GLN A 333 -2.76 16.14 -26.43
CA GLN A 333 -3.76 15.65 -27.38
C GLN A 333 -3.42 16.05 -28.81
N ALA A 334 -2.92 17.27 -29.03
CA ALA A 334 -2.41 17.70 -30.33
C ALA A 334 -1.20 16.85 -30.76
N THR A 335 -0.27 16.57 -29.84
CA THR A 335 0.88 15.69 -30.10
C THR A 335 0.41 14.25 -30.43
N LEU A 336 -0.59 13.74 -29.73
CA LEU A 336 -1.15 12.41 -29.98
C LEU A 336 -1.89 12.33 -31.32
N ALA A 337 -2.61 13.40 -31.70
CA ALA A 337 -3.26 13.50 -33.00
C ALA A 337 -2.21 13.52 -34.13
N GLN A 338 -1.16 14.34 -34.01
CA GLN A 338 -0.03 14.37 -34.95
C GLN A 338 0.69 13.02 -35.04
N ALA A 339 0.92 12.34 -33.91
CA ALA A 339 1.52 11.01 -33.90
C ALA A 339 0.61 9.96 -34.55
N SER A 340 -0.70 10.06 -34.36
CA SER A 340 -1.68 9.16 -34.98
C SER A 340 -1.76 9.36 -36.49
N GLU A 341 -1.74 10.60 -36.96
CA GLU A 341 -1.67 10.95 -38.38
C GLU A 341 -0.35 10.46 -39.00
N ALA A 342 0.77 10.65 -38.31
CA ALA A 342 2.09 10.16 -38.74
C ALA A 342 2.14 8.62 -38.83
N VAL A 343 1.49 7.90 -37.90
CA VAL A 343 1.31 6.44 -38.00
C VAL A 343 0.44 6.08 -39.21
N GLY A 344 -0.66 6.81 -39.45
CA GLY A 344 -1.51 6.61 -40.63
C GLY A 344 -0.74 6.78 -41.95
N ALA A 345 0.05 7.84 -42.06
CA ALA A 345 0.93 8.09 -43.20
C ALA A 345 1.99 7.00 -43.35
N ALA A 346 2.61 6.55 -42.25
CA ALA A 346 3.60 5.48 -42.25
C ALA A 346 3.01 4.12 -42.66
N VAL A 347 1.77 3.81 -42.23
CA VAL A 347 1.05 2.60 -42.66
C VAL A 347 0.79 2.64 -44.17
N SER A 348 0.32 3.77 -44.69
CA SER A 348 0.09 3.96 -46.13
C SER A 348 1.39 3.84 -46.93
N ALA A 349 2.49 4.41 -46.43
CA ALA A 349 3.81 4.31 -47.05
C ALA A 349 4.37 2.87 -47.04
N HIS A 350 4.23 2.15 -45.93
CA HIS A 350 4.62 0.75 -45.82
C HIS A 350 3.78 -0.13 -46.76
N ALA A 351 2.47 0.08 -46.83
CA ALA A 351 1.60 -0.63 -47.76
C ALA A 351 1.96 -0.36 -49.23
N ALA A 352 2.31 0.88 -49.58
CA ALA A 352 2.79 1.23 -50.92
C ALA A 352 4.13 0.57 -51.24
N ALA A 353 5.06 0.54 -50.27
CA ALA A 353 6.36 -0.12 -50.43
C ALA A 353 6.20 -1.64 -50.62
N ASN A 354 5.31 -2.28 -49.87
CA ASN A 354 5.01 -3.71 -50.04
C ASN A 354 4.37 -4.03 -51.39
N ARG A 355 3.46 -3.17 -51.89
CA ARG A 355 2.94 -3.31 -53.26
C ARG A 355 4.04 -3.17 -54.30
N GLY A 356 4.98 -2.24 -54.11
CA GLY A 356 6.15 -2.10 -54.97
C GLY A 356 7.07 -3.33 -54.94
N ALA A 357 7.27 -3.93 -53.76
CA ALA A 357 8.03 -5.17 -53.63
C ALA A 357 7.33 -6.36 -54.30
N ALA A 358 6.00 -6.47 -54.16
CA ALA A 358 5.22 -7.50 -54.84
C ALA A 358 5.27 -7.35 -56.37
N ALA A 359 5.08 -6.14 -56.88
CA ALA A 359 5.20 -5.84 -58.31
C ALA A 359 6.63 -6.11 -58.84
N ALA A 360 7.66 -5.83 -58.03
CA ALA A 360 9.05 -6.16 -58.39
C ALA A 360 9.32 -7.67 -58.36
N ASP A 361 8.71 -8.44 -57.46
CA ASP A 361 8.76 -9.91 -57.47
C ASP A 361 8.04 -10.49 -58.69
N GLU A 362 6.88 -9.94 -59.08
CA GLU A 362 6.17 -10.31 -60.31
C GLU A 362 6.97 -9.96 -61.57
N ALA A 363 7.55 -8.75 -61.64
CA ALA A 363 8.39 -8.32 -62.76
C ALA A 363 9.69 -9.12 -62.85
N TRP A 364 10.28 -9.49 -61.71
CA TRP A 364 11.42 -10.40 -61.66
C TRP A 364 11.04 -11.79 -62.15
N THR A 365 9.89 -12.31 -61.73
CA THR A 365 9.36 -13.61 -62.19
C THR A 365 9.10 -13.59 -63.70
N ALA A 366 8.54 -12.50 -64.23
CA ALA A 366 8.32 -12.30 -65.66
C ALA A 366 9.64 -12.12 -66.44
N ALA A 367 10.63 -11.41 -65.91
CA ALA A 367 11.95 -11.26 -66.52
C ALA A 367 12.73 -12.58 -66.56
N VAL A 368 12.64 -13.38 -65.50
CA VAL A 368 13.18 -14.75 -65.46
C VAL A 368 12.47 -15.65 -66.49
N ALA A 369 11.15 -15.49 -66.67
CA ALA A 369 10.37 -16.19 -67.69
C ALA A 369 10.70 -15.75 -69.14
N LEU A 370 11.13 -14.51 -69.37
CA LEU A 370 11.62 -14.07 -70.69
C LEU A 370 13.07 -14.51 -70.95
N GLY A 371 13.90 -14.61 -69.91
CA GLY A 371 15.23 -15.23 -69.98
C GLY A 371 15.16 -16.70 -70.38
N THR A 372 14.04 -17.38 -70.06
CA THR A 372 13.78 -18.75 -70.53
C THR A 372 13.45 -18.86 -72.02
N ASP A 373 13.10 -17.79 -72.73
CA ASP A 373 12.82 -17.84 -74.18
C ASP A 373 14.10 -17.76 -75.05
N ALA A 374 15.10 -16.97 -74.65
CA ALA A 374 16.44 -17.00 -75.27
C ALA A 374 17.17 -18.32 -74.95
N ALA A 375 17.00 -18.81 -73.72
CA ALA A 375 17.41 -20.15 -73.33
C ALA A 375 16.65 -21.24 -74.10
N ALA A 376 15.38 -21.04 -74.46
CA ALA A 376 14.60 -21.96 -75.28
C ALA A 376 15.02 -21.98 -76.76
N TRP A 377 15.51 -20.87 -77.34
CA TRP A 377 16.14 -20.87 -78.67
C TRP A 377 17.50 -21.57 -78.64
N ASP A 378 18.35 -21.26 -77.65
CA ASP A 378 19.63 -21.96 -77.44
C ASP A 378 19.41 -23.45 -77.09
N GLN A 379 18.31 -23.77 -76.41
CA GLN A 379 17.85 -25.13 -76.16
C GLN A 379 17.22 -25.76 -77.39
N ALA A 380 16.61 -25.04 -78.34
CA ALA A 380 16.12 -25.57 -79.61
C ALA A 380 17.27 -25.85 -80.60
N LEU A 381 18.32 -25.03 -80.61
CA LEU A 381 19.57 -25.30 -81.34
C LEU A 381 20.32 -26.49 -80.71
N ARG A 382 20.35 -26.56 -79.37
CA ARG A 382 20.88 -27.73 -78.63
C ARG A 382 19.97 -28.96 -78.66
N ALA A 383 18.66 -28.82 -78.88
CA ALA A 383 17.66 -29.89 -78.97
C ALA A 383 17.41 -30.38 -80.40
N LEU A 384 17.92 -29.68 -81.41
CA LEU A 384 18.46 -30.43 -82.53
C LEU A 384 19.53 -31.38 -81.97
N GLY A 385 20.57 -30.86 -81.34
CA GLY A 385 21.66 -31.70 -80.86
C GLY A 385 22.39 -32.37 -82.03
N THR A 386 23.39 -33.20 -81.72
CA THR A 386 23.84 -34.24 -82.65
C THR A 386 22.71 -35.24 -82.86
N GLU A 387 22.66 -35.87 -84.03
CA GLU A 387 21.66 -36.88 -84.39
C GLU A 387 21.26 -37.73 -83.17
N PRO A 388 19.97 -37.79 -82.79
CA PRO A 388 19.58 -38.26 -81.46
C PRO A 388 20.11 -39.66 -81.14
N ALA A 389 20.96 -39.75 -80.11
CA ALA A 389 21.35 -41.01 -79.49
C ALA A 389 20.29 -41.42 -78.48
N VAL A 390 19.86 -42.68 -78.53
CA VAL A 390 18.86 -43.24 -77.61
C VAL A 390 19.50 -43.35 -76.22
N PRO A 391 18.94 -42.70 -75.17
CA PRO A 391 19.54 -42.74 -73.84
C PRO A 391 19.60 -44.18 -73.30
N ALA A 392 20.68 -44.47 -72.57
CA ALA A 392 20.76 -45.67 -71.74
C ALA A 392 19.68 -45.62 -70.65
N GLU A 393 19.18 -46.80 -70.28
CA GLU A 393 18.10 -46.95 -69.30
C GLU A 393 18.50 -46.37 -67.95
N GLN A 394 17.70 -45.45 -67.40
CA GLN A 394 17.92 -44.97 -66.05
C GLN A 394 17.57 -46.07 -65.05
N PRO A 395 18.42 -46.32 -64.04
CA PRO A 395 18.08 -47.25 -62.97
C PRO A 395 16.81 -46.76 -62.27
N ALA A 396 15.90 -47.69 -61.98
CA ALA A 396 14.68 -47.39 -61.27
C ALA A 396 14.98 -46.72 -59.92
N PRO A 397 14.18 -45.73 -59.48
CA PRO A 397 14.38 -45.09 -58.19
C PRO A 397 14.35 -46.15 -57.08
N LYS A 398 15.27 -46.00 -56.13
CA LYS A 398 15.34 -46.90 -54.98
C LYS A 398 14.08 -46.72 -54.16
N ALA A 399 13.35 -47.81 -53.92
CA ALA A 399 12.12 -47.77 -53.14
C ALA A 399 12.33 -47.08 -51.79
N ALA A 400 11.39 -46.20 -51.41
CA ALA A 400 11.33 -45.68 -50.05
C ALA A 400 11.29 -46.86 -49.07
N THR A 401 12.05 -46.77 -47.99
CA THR A 401 12.10 -47.82 -46.96
C THR A 401 10.88 -47.74 -46.05
N GLY A 402 10.17 -48.86 -45.86
CA GLY A 402 9.02 -48.98 -44.96
C GLY A 402 7.66 -48.70 -45.63
N SER A 403 6.58 -48.79 -44.85
CA SER A 403 5.22 -48.49 -45.29
C SER A 403 4.97 -46.97 -45.38
N ARG A 404 4.17 -46.55 -46.36
CA ARG A 404 3.78 -45.13 -46.52
C ARG A 404 2.88 -44.69 -45.36
N PRO A 405 3.22 -43.61 -44.63
CA PRO A 405 2.33 -43.05 -43.63
C PRO A 405 1.01 -42.58 -44.26
N SER A 406 -0.11 -42.78 -43.58
CA SER A 406 -1.39 -42.27 -44.08
C SER A 406 -1.49 -40.75 -43.87
N PRO A 407 -2.31 -40.03 -44.66
CA PRO A 407 -2.53 -38.59 -44.44
C PRO A 407 -3.02 -38.24 -43.04
N ALA A 408 -3.78 -39.14 -42.41
CA ALA A 408 -4.25 -38.98 -41.03
C ALA A 408 -3.11 -39.13 -40.01
N ASP A 409 -2.16 -40.05 -40.25
CA ASP A 409 -0.98 -40.21 -39.40
C ASP A 409 -0.07 -38.98 -39.46
N VAL A 410 0.11 -38.41 -40.66
CA VAL A 410 0.91 -37.19 -40.85
C VAL A 410 0.25 -35.98 -40.17
N ALA A 411 -1.07 -35.82 -40.28
CA ALA A 411 -1.79 -34.75 -39.58
C ALA A 411 -1.70 -34.90 -38.05
N THR A 412 -1.83 -36.13 -37.54
CA THR A 412 -1.73 -36.44 -36.11
C THR A 412 -0.32 -36.21 -35.58
N ALA A 413 0.71 -36.58 -36.35
CA ALA A 413 2.11 -36.31 -36.03
C ALA A 413 2.41 -34.80 -35.98
N ALA A 414 1.92 -34.03 -36.95
CA ALA A 414 2.08 -32.58 -36.98
C ALA A 414 1.39 -31.88 -35.79
N ASP A 415 0.17 -32.31 -35.43
CA ASP A 415 -0.54 -31.83 -34.24
C ASP A 415 0.20 -32.19 -32.95
N THR A 416 0.73 -33.41 -32.84
CA THR A 416 1.52 -33.86 -31.68
C THR A 416 2.80 -33.04 -31.52
N LEU A 417 3.50 -32.73 -32.62
CA LEU A 417 4.70 -31.88 -32.60
C LEU A 417 4.37 -30.43 -32.25
N THR A 418 3.24 -29.90 -32.73
CA THR A 418 2.76 -28.56 -32.38
C THR A 418 2.41 -28.47 -30.90
N ARG A 419 1.63 -29.42 -30.37
CA ARG A 419 1.32 -29.52 -28.94
C ARG A 419 2.57 -29.67 -28.07
N ALA A 420 3.60 -30.40 -28.53
CA ALA A 420 4.87 -30.51 -27.81
C ALA A 420 5.64 -29.17 -27.77
N GLN A 421 5.64 -28.40 -28.86
CA GLN A 421 6.26 -27.07 -28.91
C GLN A 421 5.51 -26.06 -28.03
N GLU A 422 4.17 -26.04 -28.11
CA GLU A 422 3.32 -25.19 -27.29
C GLU A 422 3.47 -25.52 -25.79
N ALA A 423 3.53 -26.81 -25.43
CA ALA A 423 3.78 -27.24 -24.06
C ALA A 423 5.15 -26.79 -23.54
N THR A 424 6.19 -26.84 -24.38
CA THR A 424 7.54 -26.37 -24.03
C THR A 424 7.55 -24.85 -23.81
N GLY A 425 6.93 -24.08 -24.69
CA GLY A 425 6.83 -22.62 -24.55
C GLY A 425 6.01 -22.19 -23.33
N ALA A 426 4.88 -22.87 -23.09
CA ALA A 426 4.04 -22.64 -21.93
C ALA A 426 4.76 -23.00 -20.62
N SER A 427 5.53 -24.08 -20.59
CA SER A 427 6.34 -24.47 -19.42
C SER A 427 7.41 -23.42 -19.10
N ALA A 428 8.17 -22.94 -20.10
CA ALA A 428 9.18 -21.90 -19.89
C ALA A 428 8.57 -20.57 -19.39
N GLN A 429 7.40 -20.19 -19.90
CA GLN A 429 6.71 -18.98 -19.44
C GLN A 429 6.22 -19.12 -17.99
N ARG A 430 5.64 -20.27 -17.63
CA ARG A 430 5.21 -20.56 -16.26
C ARG A 430 6.38 -20.58 -15.28
N GLU A 431 7.52 -21.14 -15.68
CA GLU A 431 8.73 -21.15 -14.86
C GLU A 431 9.22 -19.72 -14.57
N GLY A 432 9.21 -18.84 -15.59
CA GLY A 432 9.52 -17.42 -15.41
C GLY A 432 8.51 -16.66 -14.54
N ASP A 433 7.22 -16.97 -14.66
CA ASP A 433 6.17 -16.40 -13.80
C ASP A 433 6.34 -16.87 -12.34
N LEU A 434 6.63 -18.15 -12.11
CA LEU A 434 6.92 -18.70 -10.78
C LEU A 434 8.18 -18.08 -10.16
N GLU A 435 9.24 -17.89 -10.93
CA GLU A 435 10.45 -17.20 -10.48
C GLU A 435 10.12 -15.76 -10.05
N THR A 436 9.37 -15.03 -10.88
CA THR A 436 8.90 -13.67 -10.57
C THR A 436 8.05 -13.65 -9.29
N HIS A 437 7.15 -14.61 -9.09
CA HIS A 437 6.35 -14.71 -7.87
C HIS A 437 7.20 -15.02 -6.63
N ARG A 438 8.23 -15.88 -6.76
CA ARG A 438 9.17 -16.20 -5.67
C ARG A 438 10.03 -15.00 -5.29
N GLU A 439 10.52 -14.22 -6.26
CA GLU A 439 11.22 -12.96 -6.01
C GLU A 439 10.33 -11.94 -5.29
N ASN A 440 9.08 -11.79 -5.75
CA ASN A 440 8.09 -10.93 -5.10
C ASN A 440 7.78 -11.37 -3.67
N LEU A 441 7.70 -12.68 -3.41
CA LEU A 441 7.51 -13.23 -2.07
C LEU A 441 8.73 -12.95 -1.18
N ALA A 442 9.94 -13.10 -1.69
CA ALA A 442 11.17 -12.77 -0.96
C ALA A 442 11.20 -11.28 -0.58
N ALA A 443 10.88 -10.39 -1.53
CA ALA A 443 10.78 -8.95 -1.28
C ALA A 443 9.68 -8.61 -0.25
N ALA A 444 8.50 -9.24 -0.34
CA ALA A 444 7.41 -9.04 0.62
C ALA A 444 7.79 -9.50 2.04
N ARG A 445 8.53 -10.61 2.18
CA ARG A 445 9.04 -11.07 3.48
C ARG A 445 10.04 -10.10 4.10
N VAL A 446 10.94 -9.54 3.29
CA VAL A 446 11.86 -8.48 3.75
C VAL A 446 11.08 -7.25 4.20
N GLY A 447 10.07 -6.83 3.42
CA GLY A 447 9.18 -5.74 3.77
C GLY A 447 8.45 -5.97 5.10
N LEU A 448 7.85 -7.15 5.28
CA LEU A 448 7.20 -7.54 6.53
C LEU A 448 8.16 -7.46 7.73
N ALA A 449 9.36 -8.03 7.61
CA ALA A 449 10.36 -8.01 8.68
C ALA A 449 10.76 -6.57 9.08
N GLN A 450 10.88 -5.65 8.12
CA GLN A 450 11.18 -4.24 8.39
C GLN A 450 10.04 -3.54 9.14
N VAL A 451 8.79 -3.79 8.75
CA VAL A 451 7.62 -3.19 9.40
C VAL A 451 7.40 -3.78 10.80
N GLU A 452 7.63 -5.08 10.99
CA GLU A 452 7.59 -5.73 12.31
C GLU A 452 8.67 -5.17 13.24
N ALA A 453 9.90 -4.97 12.76
CA ALA A 453 10.95 -4.31 13.54
C ALA A 453 10.56 -2.87 13.94
N ALA A 454 9.91 -2.12 13.04
CA ALA A 454 9.39 -0.80 13.34
C ALA A 454 8.25 -0.84 14.38
N TYR A 455 7.38 -1.84 14.32
CA TYR A 455 6.30 -2.06 15.28
C TYR A 455 6.84 -2.36 16.69
N GLU A 456 7.83 -3.23 16.81
CA GLU A 456 8.49 -3.56 18.08
C GLU A 456 9.17 -2.33 18.68
N ARG A 457 9.91 -1.57 17.86
CA ARG A 457 10.52 -0.30 18.29
C ARG A 457 9.47 0.69 18.82
N LEU A 458 8.35 0.86 18.11
CA LEU A 458 7.27 1.76 18.53
C LEU A 458 6.52 1.23 19.76
N SER A 459 6.43 -0.08 19.96
CA SER A 459 5.91 -0.68 21.20
C SER A 459 6.80 -0.34 22.38
N ALA A 460 8.13 -0.43 22.20
CA ALA A 460 9.09 0.02 23.21
C ALA A 460 8.99 1.54 23.47
N LEU A 461 8.74 2.37 22.44
CA LEU A 461 8.49 3.80 22.60
C LEU A 461 7.23 4.09 23.44
N VAL A 462 6.13 3.37 23.18
CA VAL A 462 4.90 3.50 23.99
C VAL A 462 5.17 3.17 25.45
N ALA A 463 5.89 2.07 25.71
CA ALA A 463 6.27 1.70 27.07
C ALA A 463 7.17 2.75 27.73
N ALA A 464 8.13 3.30 27.00
CA ALA A 464 9.02 4.37 27.48
C ALA A 464 8.23 5.64 27.80
N CYS A 465 7.37 6.13 26.89
CA CYS A 465 6.53 7.30 27.12
C CYS A 465 5.56 7.13 28.29
N ARG A 466 5.10 5.90 28.55
CA ARG A 466 4.23 5.57 29.69
C ARG A 466 4.97 5.61 31.02
N ALA A 467 6.21 5.11 31.07
CA ALA A 467 7.02 5.06 32.29
C ALA A 467 7.78 6.37 32.57
N ALA A 468 8.08 7.16 31.54
CA ALA A 468 8.89 8.37 31.64
C ALA A 468 8.39 9.39 32.68
N PRO A 469 7.08 9.68 32.81
CA PRO A 469 6.61 10.63 33.82
C PRO A 469 6.96 10.19 35.24
N SER A 470 6.74 8.91 35.57
CA SER A 470 7.09 8.36 36.88
C SER A 470 8.59 8.39 37.15
N GLU A 471 9.41 8.03 36.16
CA GLU A 471 10.88 8.11 36.29
C GLU A 471 11.37 9.55 36.48
N ALA A 472 10.85 10.50 35.70
CA ALA A 472 11.23 11.91 35.77
C ALA A 472 10.86 12.55 37.12
N MET A 473 9.70 12.21 37.68
CA MET A 473 9.22 12.80 38.93
C MET A 473 9.73 12.11 40.20
N ARG A 474 10.40 10.95 40.10
CA ARG A 474 10.77 10.11 41.25
C ARG A 474 11.48 10.89 42.36
N GLY A 475 12.43 11.77 41.99
CA GLY A 475 13.15 12.62 42.93
C GLY A 475 12.25 13.67 43.59
N TRP A 476 11.37 14.31 42.82
CA TRP A 476 10.44 15.33 43.34
C TRP A 476 9.37 14.71 44.25
N VAL A 477 8.80 13.57 43.87
CA VAL A 477 7.80 12.85 44.69
C VAL A 477 8.37 12.47 46.06
N ALA A 478 9.65 12.12 46.14
CA ALA A 478 10.32 11.84 47.42
C ALA A 478 10.35 13.08 48.36
N THR A 479 10.35 14.30 47.82
CA THR A 479 10.30 15.54 48.64
C THR A 479 8.94 15.80 49.26
N LEU A 480 7.89 15.12 48.79
CA LEU A 480 6.54 15.20 49.36
C LEU A 480 6.39 14.35 50.62
N ALA A 481 7.39 13.51 50.95
CA ALA A 481 7.34 12.63 52.11
C ALA A 481 7.33 13.44 53.41
N ARG A 482 6.29 13.24 54.24
CA ARG A 482 6.12 13.92 55.54
C ARG A 482 5.35 13.04 56.51
N ASP A 483 5.71 13.08 57.79
CA ASP A 483 4.99 12.43 58.88
C ASP A 483 4.58 10.98 58.56
N GLY A 484 5.55 10.17 58.10
CA GLY A 484 5.36 8.76 57.73
C GLY A 484 4.57 8.51 56.43
N VAL A 485 4.14 9.56 55.74
CA VAL A 485 3.48 9.45 54.43
C VAL A 485 4.51 9.50 53.32
N THR A 486 4.44 8.55 52.40
CA THR A 486 5.29 8.49 51.21
C THR A 486 4.44 8.15 49.99
N ILE A 487 4.93 8.48 48.79
CA ILE A 487 4.28 8.11 47.54
C ILE A 487 5.23 7.18 46.80
N GLU A 488 4.76 5.98 46.52
CA GLU A 488 5.44 4.97 45.72
C GLU A 488 4.94 5.05 44.27
N LEU A 489 5.86 5.08 43.31
CA LEU A 489 5.55 5.02 41.89
C LEU A 489 5.65 3.56 41.44
N VAL A 490 4.52 2.98 41.03
CA VAL A 490 4.36 1.52 40.87
C VAL A 490 4.37 1.13 39.39
N GLY A 491 5.19 0.12 39.04
CA GLY A 491 5.13 -0.62 37.77
C GLY A 491 5.08 0.26 36.51
N ASP A 492 4.07 0.04 35.67
CA ASP A 492 3.76 0.71 34.40
C ASP A 492 3.36 2.20 34.53
N GLY A 493 3.75 2.85 35.62
CA GLY A 493 3.55 4.27 35.88
C GLY A 493 2.28 4.60 36.67
N GLY A 494 1.88 3.78 37.64
CA GLY A 494 0.89 4.19 38.64
C GLY A 494 1.55 4.95 39.81
N ALA A 495 0.74 5.57 40.68
CA ALA A 495 1.18 6.12 41.97
C ALA A 495 0.32 5.59 43.11
N ARG A 496 0.95 5.28 44.25
CA ARG A 496 0.29 4.79 45.47
C ARG A 496 0.84 5.53 46.68
N VAL A 497 -0.04 5.94 47.58
CA VAL A 497 0.33 6.54 48.87
C VAL A 497 0.47 5.44 49.91
N LEU A 498 1.61 5.46 50.60
CA LEU A 498 1.93 4.60 51.72
C LEU A 498 1.95 5.41 53.02
N VAL A 499 1.40 4.82 54.08
CA VAL A 499 1.34 5.37 55.43
C VAL A 499 2.15 4.45 56.34
N ASP A 500 3.23 4.98 56.90
CA ASP A 500 4.22 4.23 57.71
C ASP A 500 4.76 2.99 56.97
N GLY A 501 5.01 3.15 55.66
CA GLY A 501 5.50 2.09 54.78
C GLY A 501 4.45 1.04 54.39
N ARG A 502 3.16 1.26 54.71
CA ARG A 502 2.07 0.31 54.43
C ARG A 502 0.97 0.94 53.57
N PRO A 503 0.21 0.17 52.78
CA PRO A 503 -0.94 0.69 52.05
C PRO A 503 -1.96 1.37 52.97
N LEU A 504 -2.53 2.49 52.53
CA LEU A 504 -3.51 3.30 53.28
C LEU A 504 -4.60 2.45 53.95
N ARG A 505 -5.14 1.43 53.26
CA ARG A 505 -6.21 0.57 53.76
C ARG A 505 -5.89 -0.12 55.09
N LEU A 506 -4.61 -0.31 55.43
CA LEU A 506 -4.14 -0.93 56.66
C LEU A 506 -3.90 0.06 57.81
N ALA A 507 -3.92 1.37 57.54
CA ALA A 507 -3.76 2.38 58.58
C ALA A 507 -5.03 2.51 59.44
N SER A 508 -4.86 2.85 60.73
CA SER A 508 -5.99 3.17 61.60
C SER A 508 -6.73 4.43 61.12
N ARG A 509 -8.00 4.58 61.50
CA ARG A 509 -8.84 5.72 61.08
C ARG A 509 -8.19 7.07 61.37
N GLY A 510 -7.75 7.30 62.61
CA GLY A 510 -7.03 8.52 62.98
C GLY A 510 -5.73 8.73 62.20
N ARG A 511 -4.98 7.65 61.94
CA ARG A 511 -3.74 7.74 61.18
C ARG A 511 -3.98 8.10 59.71
N LYS A 512 -5.08 7.64 59.11
CA LYS A 512 -5.50 8.06 57.76
C LYS A 512 -5.78 9.56 57.70
N VAL A 513 -6.49 10.12 58.69
CA VAL A 513 -6.79 11.56 58.78
C VAL A 513 -5.49 12.39 58.88
N ALA A 514 -4.57 11.99 59.76
CA ALA A 514 -3.28 12.66 59.90
C ALA A 514 -2.42 12.53 58.63
N ALA A 515 -2.41 11.36 57.99
CA ALA A 515 -1.67 11.12 56.74
C ALA A 515 -2.21 11.97 55.58
N ASP A 516 -3.53 12.02 55.44
CA ASP A 516 -4.22 12.83 54.43
C ASP A 516 -3.88 14.32 54.57
N LEU A 517 -3.94 14.85 55.80
CA LEU A 517 -3.54 16.23 56.08
C LEU A 517 -2.06 16.48 55.71
N SER A 518 -1.17 15.56 56.07
CA SER A 518 0.28 15.69 55.80
C SER A 518 0.58 15.70 54.30
N LEU A 519 -0.07 14.81 53.54
CA LEU A 519 0.06 14.76 52.09
C LEU A 519 -0.48 16.03 51.44
N ARG A 520 -1.69 16.46 51.80
CA ARG A 520 -2.30 17.67 51.20
C ARG A 520 -1.54 18.94 51.57
N ALA A 521 -0.94 19.00 52.76
CA ALA A 521 -0.02 20.06 53.14
C ALA A 521 1.25 20.07 52.27
N ALA A 522 1.84 18.91 51.99
CA ALA A 522 2.98 18.80 51.08
C ALA A 522 2.62 19.23 49.66
N LEU A 523 1.46 18.78 49.13
CA LEU A 523 0.95 19.18 47.81
C LEU A 523 0.67 20.68 47.74
N ARG A 524 0.08 21.28 48.78
CA ARG A 524 -0.15 22.73 48.87
C ARG A 524 1.13 23.54 48.76
N VAL A 525 2.19 23.09 49.45
CA VAL A 525 3.50 23.73 49.39
C VAL A 525 4.11 23.57 48.00
N ALA A 526 4.01 22.37 47.40
CA ALA A 526 4.53 22.11 46.07
C ALA A 526 3.82 22.94 44.97
N ASP A 527 2.51 23.13 45.09
CA ASP A 527 1.69 23.98 44.21
C ASP A 527 1.97 25.48 44.39
N GLY A 528 2.65 25.88 45.48
CA GLY A 528 2.95 27.27 45.81
C GLY A 528 1.76 28.08 46.35
N ARG A 529 0.57 27.47 46.50
CA ARG A 529 -0.65 28.14 46.97
C ARG A 529 -0.88 27.93 48.46
N THR A 530 0.04 28.42 49.28
CA THR A 530 -0.01 28.30 50.76
C THR A 530 -1.26 28.91 51.40
N TRP A 531 -1.97 29.79 50.68
CA TRP A 531 -3.22 30.41 51.12
C TRP A 531 -4.46 29.50 51.00
N LEU A 532 -4.39 28.37 50.29
CA LEU A 532 -5.52 27.45 50.15
C LEU A 532 -5.86 26.77 51.49
N PRO A 533 -7.12 26.77 51.95
CA PRO A 533 -7.49 26.11 53.20
C PRO A 533 -7.44 24.59 53.06
N LEU A 534 -6.88 23.92 54.08
CA LEU A 534 -6.97 22.46 54.21
C LEU A 534 -8.11 22.13 55.17
N PHE A 535 -9.16 21.48 54.67
CA PHE A 535 -10.19 20.93 55.53
C PHE A 535 -9.75 19.57 56.05
N VAL A 536 -9.86 19.34 57.34
CA VAL A 536 -9.62 18.04 57.99
C VAL A 536 -10.97 17.54 58.45
N ASP A 537 -11.49 16.52 57.77
CA ASP A 537 -12.71 15.85 58.20
C ASP A 537 -12.38 14.83 59.30
N ASP A 538 -13.34 14.57 60.17
CA ASP A 538 -13.23 13.61 61.26
C ASP A 538 -11.99 13.81 62.16
N ALA A 539 -11.71 15.07 62.51
CA ALA A 539 -10.53 15.43 63.29
C ALA A 539 -10.49 14.73 64.67
N GLY A 540 -11.65 14.36 65.22
CA GLY A 540 -11.76 13.62 66.48
C GLY A 540 -11.19 12.19 66.43
N ALA A 541 -10.98 11.62 65.25
CA ALA A 541 -10.40 10.29 65.12
C ALA A 541 -8.88 10.26 65.40
N TRP A 542 -8.20 11.40 65.38
CA TRP A 542 -6.76 11.53 65.67
C TRP A 542 -6.51 12.05 67.08
N SER A 543 -5.77 11.28 67.89
CA SER A 543 -5.43 11.61 69.28
C SER A 543 -3.97 11.99 69.48
N GLY A 544 -3.14 11.97 68.44
CA GLY A 544 -1.73 12.35 68.49
C GLY A 544 -1.50 13.84 68.28
N ALA A 545 -0.22 14.25 68.26
CA ALA A 545 0.14 15.60 67.84
C ALA A 545 -0.25 15.82 66.37
N TRP A 546 -0.83 16.97 66.06
CA TRP A 546 -1.11 17.34 64.67
C TRP A 546 0.19 17.72 63.96
N PRO A 547 0.36 17.36 62.68
CA PRO A 547 1.51 17.79 61.90
C PRO A 547 1.53 19.31 61.79
N ASP A 548 2.73 19.89 61.73
CA ASP A 548 2.91 21.32 61.51
C ASP A 548 2.65 21.65 60.03
N VAL A 549 1.66 22.49 59.78
CA VAL A 549 1.05 22.67 58.46
C VAL A 549 0.98 24.17 58.14
N PRO A 550 1.76 24.67 57.16
CA PRO A 550 1.88 26.10 56.91
C PRO A 550 0.68 26.65 56.13
N GLY A 551 -0.09 27.57 56.72
CA GLY A 551 -1.28 28.17 56.12
C GLY A 551 -2.59 27.73 56.78
N PRO A 552 -3.77 28.17 56.30
CA PRO A 552 -5.04 27.93 56.96
C PRO A 552 -5.41 26.43 56.98
N THR A 553 -5.82 25.93 58.15
CA THR A 553 -6.29 24.55 58.35
C THR A 553 -7.55 24.55 59.19
N ILE A 554 -8.63 23.96 58.67
CA ILE A 554 -9.95 23.92 59.32
C ILE A 554 -10.21 22.49 59.77
N ARG A 555 -10.36 22.29 61.08
CA ARG A 555 -10.60 20.96 61.66
C ARG A 555 -12.09 20.79 61.99
N LEU A 556 -12.71 19.80 61.36
CA LEU A 556 -14.11 19.46 61.57
C LEU A 556 -14.20 18.32 62.59
N TYR A 557 -14.90 18.57 63.69
CA TYR A 557 -15.13 17.59 64.74
C TYR A 557 -16.58 17.11 64.68
N THR A 558 -16.76 15.80 64.58
CA THR A 558 -18.09 15.19 64.68
C THR A 558 -18.43 15.04 66.16
N ALA A 559 -19.31 15.91 66.67
CA ALA A 559 -19.88 15.77 68.01
C ALA A 559 -21.18 14.93 67.95
N PRO A 560 -21.49 14.13 68.98
CA PRO A 560 -22.83 13.56 69.13
C PRO A 560 -23.83 14.70 69.41
N GLY A 561 -24.54 15.13 68.38
CA GLY A 561 -25.45 16.29 68.41
C GLY A 561 -24.76 17.61 68.01
N GLU A 562 -25.36 18.32 67.06
CA GLU A 562 -24.99 19.61 66.43
C GLU A 562 -23.50 19.88 66.11
N MET A 563 -23.21 20.10 64.83
CA MET A 563 -21.88 20.34 64.27
C MET A 563 -21.29 21.68 64.76
N THR A 564 -20.19 21.64 65.51
CA THR A 564 -19.44 22.86 65.89
C THR A 564 -18.20 23.02 64.99
N VAL A 565 -18.10 24.16 64.30
CA VAL A 565 -16.94 24.51 63.45
C VAL A 565 -16.01 25.43 64.25
N SER A 566 -14.76 25.01 64.46
CA SER A 566 -13.72 25.85 65.08
C SER A 566 -12.63 26.19 64.06
N THR A 567 -12.20 27.45 64.05
CA THR A 567 -11.09 27.95 63.21
C THR A 567 -9.93 28.34 64.13
N LEU A 568 -8.71 27.96 63.76
CA LEU A 568 -7.46 28.34 64.44
C LEU A 568 -6.61 29.20 63.52
#